data_AF-A0AAV6J8M2-F1
#
_entry.id   AF-A0AAV6J8M2-F1
#
_cell.length_a   1.000
_cell.length_b   1.000
_cell.length_c   1.000
_cell.angle_alpha   90.00
_cell.angle_beta   90.00
_cell.angle_gamma   90.00
#
_symmetry.space_group_name_H-M   'P 1'
#
loop_
_entity.id
_entity.type
_entity.pdbx_description
1 polymer ?
#
loop_
_entity_poly.entity_id
_entity_poly.type
_entity_poly.pdbx_seq_one_letter_code
_entity_poly.pdbx_strand_id
1 'polypeptide(L)'
;MRQEEQIRKMVAAHISTSYPNQNPSHITTQPNPPEQMCPTGFSLFFPSPPVPTALNLPRSLPKSQPTATTTTSFGFRNLTETFTVDVQRAEGRPLNVPLIAPFTIASSRLDRVENVAIRIELSNGCAGWGEAPILASVTAEDQATALAMAAKACCYLKQSPAMTLGSALREIGGILPGHEFASVRAGVEMALIDAVANSIGIPLCRLFGGVSNTITTDITIPICSPDKAAELASKYCKQGFRTLKLKVGKNLNGDLEVLQAIRRVYPDCLFILDANEGYTSNEAIQVLQKLHEMEVTPVLFEQPVHRDDWEGLGHVYHVAKNKYGVAVAADESCRSLADVRKIVEENLANVINIKLAKVGVLGALEIIEVAKASGLNLMIGGMVETRLAMGFAGHLAAGFGCFKFIDLDTPILLSEDPVLEGYEDIAAHWKASRMSGCLELDWVSNPSDALLLPSPPVFTHPLSALPQPPTATVGPHPALVGSPQPPSAPTQPSPITGGLSFVFTDLRRVTHHPRPPPPSSCWSPEPSSALPSPRRLSPALVQPLATLAGPRLPLVPLLIAALCLMMLLPLASDTLV
;
A
#
# COMPACT_ATOMS: atom_id res chain seq x y z
N MET A 1 46.83 -4.83 -16.04
CA MET A 1 47.59 -3.89 -16.90
C MET A 1 46.70 -3.06 -17.84
N ARG A 2 45.97 -3.61 -18.83
CA ARG A 2 45.07 -2.79 -19.69
C ARG A 2 43.88 -2.14 -18.95
N GLN A 3 43.44 -2.75 -17.84
CA GLN A 3 42.33 -2.26 -17.00
C GLN A 3 42.75 -1.12 -16.05
N GLU A 4 44.00 -1.14 -15.55
CA GLU A 4 44.55 -0.06 -14.71
C GLU A 4 44.81 1.22 -15.50
N GLU A 5 45.18 1.10 -16.78
CA GLU A 5 45.43 2.26 -17.63
C GLU A 5 44.14 2.98 -18.06
N GLN A 6 43.01 2.26 -18.14
CA GLN A 6 41.68 2.87 -18.30
C GLN A 6 41.24 3.64 -17.06
N ILE A 7 41.52 3.12 -15.86
CA ILE A 7 41.19 3.78 -14.59
C ILE A 7 42.04 5.06 -14.42
N ARG A 8 43.34 5.03 -14.77
CA ARG A 8 44.19 6.23 -14.74
C ARG A 8 43.74 7.31 -15.72
N LYS A 9 43.24 6.95 -16.90
CA LYS A 9 42.70 7.91 -17.88
C LYS A 9 41.36 8.53 -17.43
N MET A 10 40.51 7.77 -16.74
CA MET A 10 39.27 8.31 -16.15
C MET A 10 39.53 9.28 -15.00
N VAL A 11 40.50 9.00 -14.13
CA VAL A 11 40.85 9.89 -13.01
C VAL A 11 41.51 11.18 -13.50
N ALA A 12 42.35 11.11 -14.55
CA ALA A 12 42.96 12.30 -15.16
C ALA A 12 41.93 13.19 -15.88
N ALA A 13 40.87 12.60 -16.47
CA ALA A 13 39.79 13.36 -17.11
C ALA A 13 38.85 14.05 -16.10
N HIS A 14 38.72 13.52 -14.88
CA HIS A 14 37.86 14.08 -13.84
C HIS A 14 38.48 15.28 -13.11
N ILE A 15 39.80 15.38 -13.08
CA ILE A 15 40.53 16.50 -12.47
C ILE A 15 40.60 17.71 -13.43
N SER A 16 40.35 17.52 -14.74
CA SER A 16 40.47 18.57 -15.76
C SER A 16 39.17 19.34 -16.07
N THR A 17 38.04 19.00 -15.46
CA THR A 17 36.73 19.63 -15.74
C THR A 17 36.16 20.44 -14.57
N SER A 18 36.91 20.58 -13.49
CA SER A 18 36.61 21.52 -12.41
C SER A 18 37.53 22.73 -12.58
N TYR A 19 36.95 23.92 -12.85
CA TYR A 19 37.58 25.24 -13.04
C TYR A 19 37.99 25.65 -14.48
N PRO A 20 37.18 26.51 -15.14
CA PRO A 20 37.68 27.44 -16.13
C PRO A 20 37.76 28.88 -15.58
N ASN A 21 38.98 29.42 -15.61
CA ASN A 21 39.39 30.82 -15.82
C ASN A 21 38.75 31.97 -15.00
N GLN A 22 39.58 32.59 -14.14
CA GLN A 22 39.67 34.05 -14.02
C GLN A 22 41.15 34.49 -14.12
N ASN A 23 41.37 35.57 -14.86
CA ASN A 23 42.65 36.11 -15.33
C ASN A 23 43.58 36.68 -14.23
N PRO A 24 44.91 36.79 -14.49
CA PRO A 24 45.89 37.31 -13.54
C PRO A 24 46.25 38.79 -13.81
N SER A 25 46.46 39.58 -12.75
CA SER A 25 47.54 40.59 -12.61
C SER A 25 47.32 41.50 -11.40
N HIS A 26 48.13 41.32 -10.34
CA HIS A 26 49.08 42.33 -9.84
C HIS A 26 49.77 41.83 -8.55
N ILE A 27 51.08 42.02 -8.54
CA ILE A 27 52.11 41.55 -7.61
C ILE A 27 52.22 42.51 -6.41
N THR A 28 52.38 42.00 -5.17
CA THR A 28 53.44 42.48 -4.22
C THR A 28 53.69 41.52 -3.03
N THR A 29 54.84 40.84 -3.09
CA THR A 29 55.86 40.43 -2.07
C THR A 29 55.58 40.62 -0.56
N GLN A 30 55.59 39.57 0.29
CA GLN A 30 56.71 38.91 1.05
C GLN A 30 56.61 39.20 2.59
N PRO A 31 57.33 38.49 3.52
CA PRO A 31 57.32 37.05 3.83
C PRO A 31 57.28 36.73 5.37
N ASN A 32 57.07 35.47 5.77
CA ASN A 32 57.27 34.97 7.15
C ASN A 32 58.69 34.39 7.33
N PRO A 33 59.25 34.42 8.57
CA PRO A 33 60.21 33.37 9.00
C PRO A 33 60.01 32.96 10.51
N PRO A 34 60.84 32.08 11.13
CA PRO A 34 60.68 30.62 11.17
C PRO A 34 60.80 29.99 12.59
N GLU A 35 60.59 28.66 12.71
CA GLU A 35 60.88 27.84 13.90
C GLU A 35 62.38 27.50 14.07
N GLN A 36 62.88 27.39 15.32
CA GLN A 36 64.18 26.76 15.65
C GLN A 36 64.25 26.13 17.08
N MET A 37 64.55 24.82 17.09
CA MET A 37 65.43 23.96 17.94
C MET A 37 65.77 24.22 19.45
N CYS A 38 65.74 23.09 20.21
CA CYS A 38 66.34 22.70 21.53
C CYS A 38 67.80 23.14 21.81
N PRO A 39 68.37 23.14 23.06
CA PRO A 39 68.55 21.94 23.94
C PRO A 39 68.82 22.09 25.50
N THR A 40 68.84 20.92 26.20
CA THR A 40 69.66 20.48 27.39
C THR A 40 69.64 21.17 28.79
N GLY A 41 69.44 20.36 29.86
CA GLY A 41 70.46 20.15 30.92
C GLY A 41 70.20 20.56 32.40
N PHE A 42 70.41 19.59 33.31
CA PHE A 42 70.85 19.66 34.73
C PHE A 42 69.85 19.66 35.93
N SER A 43 70.28 18.89 36.95
CA SER A 43 69.61 18.40 38.17
C SER A 43 70.29 18.95 39.43
N LEU A 44 69.55 19.14 40.54
CA LEU A 44 70.09 19.19 41.92
C LEU A 44 69.10 18.59 42.95
N PHE A 45 69.64 17.80 43.89
CA PHE A 45 69.02 17.10 45.05
C PHE A 45 69.25 17.88 46.36
N PHE A 46 68.36 17.91 47.38
CA PHE A 46 68.24 17.07 48.60
C PHE A 46 67.39 17.86 49.67
N PRO A 47 67.05 17.37 50.89
CA PRO A 47 66.50 16.09 51.40
C PRO A 47 65.23 16.26 52.31
N SER A 48 64.67 15.13 52.80
CA SER A 48 63.33 14.94 53.42
C SER A 48 63.28 14.92 54.98
N PRO A 49 62.06 14.94 55.57
CA PRO A 49 61.78 14.30 56.87
C PRO A 49 60.63 13.24 56.79
N PRO A 50 60.34 12.46 57.86
CA PRO A 50 59.96 11.05 57.77
C PRO A 50 58.45 10.71 57.90
N VAL A 51 58.17 9.43 57.63
CA VAL A 51 56.88 8.68 57.54
C VAL A 51 56.25 8.38 58.92
N PRO A 52 54.91 8.15 58.98
CA PRO A 52 54.43 6.91 59.59
C PRO A 52 53.35 6.13 58.79
N THR A 53 53.72 4.88 58.48
CA THR A 53 53.03 3.57 58.61
C THR A 53 51.51 3.38 58.35
N ALA A 54 51.23 2.42 57.44
CA ALA A 54 50.23 1.32 57.48
C ALA A 54 48.72 1.67 57.51
N LEU A 55 47.78 0.99 56.82
CA LEU A 55 47.70 -0.36 56.25
C LEU A 55 46.44 -0.46 55.34
N ASN A 56 46.46 -1.45 54.44
CA ASN A 56 45.35 -2.13 53.74
C ASN A 56 44.79 -1.58 52.42
N LEU A 57 45.15 -2.30 51.34
CA LEU A 57 44.46 -2.38 50.05
C LEU A 57 42.96 -2.67 50.21
N PRO A 58 42.15 -2.18 49.24
CA PRO A 58 41.10 -3.01 48.69
C PRO A 58 41.27 -3.24 47.18
N ARG A 59 40.90 -4.46 46.82
CA ARG A 59 40.61 -5.05 45.51
C ARG A 59 40.27 -4.06 44.39
N SER A 60 40.86 -4.37 43.23
CA SER A 60 40.45 -3.99 41.87
C SER A 60 39.00 -3.51 41.76
N LEU A 61 38.85 -2.25 41.36
CA LEU A 61 37.60 -1.67 40.90
C LEU A 61 37.03 -2.54 39.75
N PRO A 62 35.74 -2.90 39.79
CA PRO A 62 35.12 -3.55 38.65
C PRO A 62 35.13 -2.58 37.48
N LYS A 63 35.56 -3.07 36.30
CA LYS A 63 35.42 -2.35 35.03
C LYS A 63 33.98 -1.88 34.93
N SER A 64 33.79 -0.56 34.84
CA SER A 64 32.49 0.04 34.55
C SER A 64 31.99 -0.57 33.25
N GLN A 65 31.02 -1.47 33.36
CA GLN A 65 30.22 -1.87 32.21
C GLN A 65 29.59 -0.59 31.65
N PRO A 66 29.54 -0.43 30.31
CA PRO A 66 28.71 0.62 29.75
C PRO A 66 27.30 0.35 30.26
N THR A 67 26.77 1.26 31.07
CA THR A 67 25.36 1.30 31.42
C THR A 67 24.62 1.20 30.11
N ALA A 68 23.93 0.08 29.91
CA ALA A 68 23.01 -0.10 28.81
C ALA A 68 22.09 1.11 28.86
N THR A 69 22.25 2.04 27.92
CA THR A 69 21.24 3.01 27.60
C THR A 69 20.04 2.15 27.24
N THR A 70 19.09 2.06 28.15
CA THR A 70 17.78 1.49 27.84
C THR A 70 17.25 2.38 26.74
N THR A 71 17.44 1.98 25.49
CA THR A 71 16.69 2.53 24.37
C THR A 71 15.25 2.18 24.70
N THR A 72 14.56 3.07 25.40
CA THR A 72 13.11 3.04 25.50
C THR A 72 12.64 3.12 24.06
N SER A 73 12.32 1.96 23.50
CA SER A 73 11.57 1.86 22.26
C SER A 73 10.36 2.76 22.43
N PHE A 74 10.36 3.92 21.79
CA PHE A 74 9.16 4.70 21.55
C PHE A 74 8.34 3.90 20.55
N GLY A 75 7.77 2.79 21.01
CA GLY A 75 6.98 1.89 20.19
C GLY A 75 5.62 2.53 20.02
N PHE A 76 5.16 2.67 18.78
CA PHE A 76 3.81 3.11 18.46
C PHE A 76 2.75 2.42 19.35
N ARG A 77 2.92 1.12 19.64
CA ARG A 77 2.08 0.36 20.57
C ARG A 77 2.02 0.95 21.99
N ASN A 78 3.17 1.27 22.59
CA ASN A 78 3.19 1.90 23.91
C ASN A 78 2.49 3.27 23.86
N LEU A 79 2.74 4.04 22.79
CA LEU A 79 2.11 5.34 22.61
C LEU A 79 0.58 5.24 22.51
N THR A 80 0.06 4.20 21.85
CA THR A 80 -1.40 3.96 21.79
C THR A 80 -2.03 3.72 23.17
N GLU A 81 -1.27 3.24 24.15
CA GLU A 81 -1.77 2.98 25.49
C GLU A 81 -1.53 4.15 26.45
N THR A 82 -0.47 4.94 26.24
CA THR A 82 -0.03 5.98 27.18
C THR A 82 -0.37 7.41 26.77
N PHE A 83 -0.52 7.70 25.48
CA PHE A 83 -0.82 9.05 25.03
C PHE A 83 -2.33 9.31 25.05
N THR A 84 -2.75 10.36 25.77
CA THR A 84 -4.15 10.79 25.82
C THR A 84 -4.41 11.81 24.72
N VAL A 85 -5.36 11.52 23.84
CA VAL A 85 -5.90 12.45 22.86
C VAL A 85 -7.13 13.15 23.44
N ASP A 86 -7.14 14.47 23.34
CA ASP A 86 -8.25 15.34 23.71
C ASP A 86 -8.49 16.28 22.53
N VAL A 87 -9.55 16.04 21.77
CA VAL A 87 -9.75 16.65 20.45
C VAL A 87 -10.57 17.93 20.59
N GLN A 88 -9.94 19.07 20.29
CA GLN A 88 -10.56 20.39 20.33
C GLN A 88 -11.29 20.72 19.03
N ARG A 89 -10.73 20.32 17.88
CA ARG A 89 -11.32 20.55 16.55
C ARG A 89 -11.03 19.37 15.64
N ALA A 90 -12.03 18.97 14.85
CA ALA A 90 -11.89 17.96 13.81
C ALA A 90 -12.82 18.29 12.65
N GLU A 91 -12.32 18.28 11.42
CA GLU A 91 -13.09 18.58 10.23
C GLU A 91 -12.53 17.90 8.98
N GLY A 92 -13.42 17.57 8.04
CA GLY A 92 -13.08 17.09 6.70
C GLY A 92 -13.51 18.10 5.64
N ARG A 93 -12.74 18.21 4.56
CA ARG A 93 -13.05 19.06 3.39
C ARG A 93 -12.69 18.37 2.09
N PRO A 94 -13.33 18.72 0.96
CA PRO A 94 -12.88 18.29 -0.36
C PRO A 94 -11.40 18.65 -0.57
N LEU A 95 -10.64 17.71 -1.13
CA LEU A 95 -9.27 17.89 -1.60
C LEU A 95 -9.24 17.57 -3.09
N ASN A 96 -9.42 18.61 -3.90
CA ASN A 96 -9.52 18.48 -5.34
C ASN A 96 -8.26 19.02 -6.00
N VAL A 97 -7.54 18.18 -6.73
CA VAL A 97 -6.27 18.55 -7.39
C VAL A 97 -6.29 18.07 -8.84
N PRO A 98 -6.15 18.94 -9.85
CA PRO A 98 -6.09 18.51 -11.24
C PRO A 98 -4.85 17.65 -11.52
N LEU A 99 -4.94 16.73 -12.49
CA LEU A 99 -3.79 15.98 -12.96
C LEU A 99 -3.13 16.69 -14.15
N ILE A 100 -1.81 16.53 -14.29
CA ILE A 100 -1.05 17.05 -15.46
C ILE A 100 -1.57 16.41 -16.76
N ALA A 101 -1.92 15.13 -16.69
CA ALA A 101 -2.55 14.39 -17.76
C ALA A 101 -3.53 13.36 -17.15
N PRO A 102 -4.56 12.93 -17.89
CA PRO A 102 -5.53 11.97 -17.38
C PRO A 102 -4.86 10.66 -16.96
N PHE A 103 -5.13 10.19 -15.75
CA PHE A 103 -4.69 8.89 -15.27
C PHE A 103 -5.71 7.82 -15.67
N THR A 104 -5.31 6.87 -16.50
CA THR A 104 -6.21 5.83 -17.02
C THR A 104 -5.74 4.45 -16.56
N ILE A 105 -6.63 3.72 -15.87
CA ILE A 105 -6.43 2.33 -15.49
C ILE A 105 -7.36 1.40 -16.27
N ALA A 106 -7.42 0.11 -15.92
CA ALA A 106 -8.30 -0.84 -16.57
C ALA A 106 -9.78 -0.45 -16.47
N SER A 107 -10.19 0.02 -15.29
CA SER A 107 -11.58 0.24 -14.90
C SER A 107 -12.04 1.70 -14.91
N SER A 108 -11.13 2.69 -14.96
CA SER A 108 -11.50 4.11 -14.84
C SER A 108 -10.50 5.05 -15.50
N ARG A 109 -10.93 6.30 -15.70
CA ARG A 109 -10.11 7.44 -16.08
C ARG A 109 -10.37 8.58 -15.11
N LEU A 110 -9.32 9.16 -14.56
CA LEU A 110 -9.36 10.35 -13.71
C LEU A 110 -8.68 11.51 -14.41
N ASP A 111 -9.33 12.67 -14.45
CA ASP A 111 -8.72 13.93 -14.90
C ASP A 111 -8.33 14.82 -13.70
N ARG A 112 -8.84 14.52 -12.50
CA ARG A 112 -8.52 15.18 -11.23
C ARG A 112 -8.62 14.18 -10.08
N VAL A 113 -7.94 14.49 -8.99
CA VAL A 113 -8.14 13.91 -7.66
C VAL A 113 -9.39 14.55 -7.04
N GLU A 114 -10.24 13.74 -6.41
CA GLU A 114 -11.44 14.16 -5.68
C GLU A 114 -11.44 13.56 -4.26
N ASN A 115 -10.37 13.82 -3.51
CA ASN A 115 -10.10 13.20 -2.21
C ASN A 115 -10.78 14.00 -1.07
N VAL A 116 -10.64 13.52 0.17
CA VAL A 116 -11.06 14.28 1.36
C VAL A 116 -9.84 14.53 2.26
N ALA A 117 -9.55 15.80 2.54
CA ALA A 117 -8.57 16.19 3.55
C ALA A 117 -9.23 16.24 4.93
N ILE A 118 -8.57 15.68 5.93
CA ILE A 118 -9.03 15.61 7.32
C ILE A 118 -8.00 16.30 8.20
N ARG A 119 -8.46 17.24 9.04
CA ARG A 119 -7.65 17.95 10.02
C ARG A 119 -8.17 17.67 11.42
N ILE A 120 -7.28 17.28 12.33
CA ILE A 120 -7.60 17.08 13.75
C ILE A 120 -6.63 17.90 14.60
N GLU A 121 -7.16 18.69 15.52
CA GLU A 121 -6.42 19.53 16.45
C GLU A 121 -6.71 19.09 17.88
N LEU A 122 -5.65 18.81 18.63
CA LEU A 122 -5.71 18.41 20.03
C LEU A 122 -5.73 19.65 20.94
N SER A 123 -6.16 19.50 22.18
CA SER A 123 -6.28 20.61 23.15
C SER A 123 -4.94 21.23 23.58
N ASN A 124 -3.82 20.57 23.27
CA ASN A 124 -2.48 21.15 23.39
C ASN A 124 -2.09 22.07 22.21
N GLY A 125 -2.98 22.28 21.25
CA GLY A 125 -2.79 23.12 20.06
C GLY A 125 -2.10 22.43 18.89
N CYS A 126 -1.65 21.18 19.03
CA CYS A 126 -1.04 20.44 17.94
C CYS A 126 -2.11 19.90 16.98
N ALA A 127 -1.90 20.14 15.69
CA ALA A 127 -2.76 19.64 14.63
C ALA A 127 -2.07 18.50 13.87
N GLY A 128 -2.87 17.64 13.25
CA GLY A 128 -2.43 16.61 12.34
C GLY A 128 -3.37 16.47 11.17
N TRP A 129 -2.83 15.91 10.11
CA TRP A 129 -3.47 15.85 8.80
C TRP A 129 -3.55 14.43 8.26
N GLY A 130 -4.60 14.17 7.52
CA GLY A 130 -4.78 12.93 6.80
C GLY A 130 -5.61 13.12 5.54
N GLU A 131 -5.49 12.17 4.64
CA GLU A 131 -6.16 12.18 3.35
C GLU A 131 -6.88 10.85 3.15
N ALA A 132 -8.15 10.94 2.75
CA ALA A 132 -8.94 9.81 2.32
C ALA A 132 -9.06 9.87 0.79
N PRO A 133 -8.27 9.07 0.05
CA PRO A 133 -8.37 9.04 -1.39
C PRO A 133 -9.64 8.36 -1.88
N ILE A 134 -10.26 8.92 -2.92
CA ILE A 134 -11.54 8.46 -3.42
C ILE A 134 -11.38 7.90 -4.83
N LEU A 135 -11.68 6.62 -4.96
CA LEU A 135 -11.79 5.95 -6.24
C LEU A 135 -12.91 4.91 -6.11
N ALA A 136 -14.16 5.31 -6.36
CA ALA A 136 -15.34 4.52 -6.00
C ALA A 136 -15.30 3.05 -6.47
N SER A 137 -14.67 2.76 -7.61
CA SER A 137 -14.49 1.38 -8.11
C SER A 137 -13.60 0.51 -7.20
N VAL A 138 -12.78 1.12 -6.36
CA VAL A 138 -11.83 0.46 -5.46
C VAL A 138 -12.18 0.71 -3.99
N THR A 139 -12.46 1.96 -3.61
CA THR A 139 -12.74 2.38 -2.21
C THR A 139 -14.21 2.25 -1.82
N ALA A 140 -15.10 1.86 -2.74
CA ALA A 140 -16.54 1.67 -2.55
C ALA A 140 -17.38 2.94 -2.20
N GLU A 141 -16.73 4.07 -1.95
CA GLU A 141 -17.38 5.35 -1.63
C GLU A 141 -17.08 6.45 -2.67
N ASP A 142 -18.03 7.38 -2.84
CA ASP A 142 -17.81 8.65 -3.55
C ASP A 142 -17.41 9.77 -2.57
N GLN A 143 -16.99 10.93 -3.09
CA GLN A 143 -16.48 12.02 -2.24
C GLN A 143 -17.54 12.56 -1.27
N ALA A 144 -18.81 12.59 -1.69
CA ALA A 144 -19.92 13.06 -0.86
C ALA A 144 -20.16 12.13 0.35
N THR A 145 -20.17 10.82 0.11
CA THR A 145 -20.27 9.80 1.15
C THR A 145 -19.08 9.87 2.08
N ALA A 146 -17.87 9.98 1.53
CA ALA A 146 -16.65 10.08 2.31
C ALA A 146 -16.64 11.32 3.23
N LEU A 147 -17.09 12.47 2.74
CA LEU A 147 -17.24 13.69 3.55
C LEU A 147 -18.25 13.50 4.69
N ALA A 148 -19.40 12.87 4.42
CA ALA A 148 -20.41 12.60 5.45
C ALA A 148 -19.87 11.66 6.54
N MET A 149 -19.14 10.62 6.14
CA MET A 149 -18.54 9.66 7.07
C MET A 149 -17.36 10.25 7.84
N ALA A 150 -16.54 11.08 7.20
CA ALA A 150 -15.49 11.85 7.86
C ALA A 150 -16.08 12.82 8.89
N ALA A 151 -17.17 13.52 8.55
CA ALA A 151 -17.86 14.42 9.46
C ALA A 151 -18.44 13.66 10.67
N LYS A 152 -18.98 12.45 10.48
CA LYS A 152 -19.45 11.59 11.56
C LYS A 152 -18.32 11.22 12.52
N ALA A 153 -17.18 10.75 12.00
CA ALA A 153 -16.01 10.42 12.81
C ALA A 153 -15.43 11.65 13.54
N CYS A 154 -15.30 12.79 12.84
CA CYS A 154 -14.82 14.04 13.42
C CYS A 154 -15.75 14.55 14.54
N CYS A 155 -17.08 14.45 14.35
CA CYS A 155 -18.07 14.83 15.35
C CYS A 155 -17.93 13.97 16.62
N TYR A 156 -17.78 12.65 16.45
CA TYR A 156 -17.55 11.74 17.57
C TYR A 156 -16.29 12.11 18.35
N LEU A 157 -15.15 12.32 17.67
CA LEU A 157 -13.89 12.67 18.33
C LEU A 157 -14.01 13.97 19.14
N LYS A 158 -14.65 14.99 18.57
CA LYS A 158 -14.83 16.30 19.21
C LYS A 158 -15.79 16.29 20.42
N GLN A 159 -16.73 15.34 20.45
CA GLN A 159 -17.70 15.20 21.55
C GLN A 159 -17.24 14.22 22.62
N SER A 160 -16.26 13.39 22.31
CA SER A 160 -15.76 12.37 23.23
C SER A 160 -14.87 12.99 24.31
N PRO A 161 -14.89 12.46 25.55
CA PRO A 161 -13.92 12.84 26.55
C PRO A 161 -12.51 12.41 26.13
N ALA A 162 -11.51 13.06 26.73
CA ALA A 162 -10.11 12.69 26.56
C ALA A 162 -9.92 11.18 26.79
N MET A 163 -9.27 10.50 25.85
CA MET A 163 -9.06 9.05 25.88
C MET A 163 -7.69 8.67 25.34
N THR A 164 -7.24 7.43 25.53
CA THR A 164 -5.97 7.00 24.94
C THR A 164 -6.05 6.95 23.42
N LEU A 165 -4.93 7.22 22.72
CA LEU A 165 -4.85 7.15 21.26
C LEU A 165 -5.38 5.81 20.73
N GLY A 166 -5.02 4.69 21.36
CA GLY A 166 -5.48 3.36 20.99
C GLY A 166 -6.98 3.18 21.16
N SER A 167 -7.61 3.80 22.17
CA SER A 167 -9.07 3.80 22.30
C SER A 167 -9.71 4.62 21.19
N ALA A 168 -9.20 5.82 20.90
CA ALA A 168 -9.72 6.65 19.82
C ALA A 168 -9.66 5.92 18.46
N LEU A 169 -8.52 5.31 18.12
CA LEU A 169 -8.36 4.57 16.87
C LEU A 169 -9.31 3.35 16.78
N ARG A 170 -9.54 2.62 17.89
CA ARG A 170 -10.52 1.52 17.92
C ARG A 170 -11.96 2.00 17.71
N GLU A 171 -12.34 3.10 18.34
CA GLU A 171 -13.67 3.69 18.19
C GLU A 171 -13.90 4.18 16.76
N ILE A 172 -12.89 4.82 16.16
CA ILE A 172 -12.89 5.16 14.73
C ILE A 172 -13.06 3.92 13.85
N GLY A 173 -12.36 2.82 14.15
CA GLY A 173 -12.55 1.54 13.49
C GLY A 173 -13.97 0.97 13.60
N GLY A 174 -14.66 1.21 14.72
CA GLY A 174 -16.06 0.83 14.93
C GLY A 174 -17.05 1.73 14.16
N ILE A 175 -16.76 3.02 14.02
CA ILE A 175 -17.59 3.98 13.29
C ILE A 175 -17.46 3.80 11.78
N LEU A 176 -16.27 3.44 11.32
CA LEU A 176 -15.89 3.27 9.92
C LEU A 176 -15.44 1.82 9.68
N PRO A 177 -16.33 0.82 9.77
CA PRO A 177 -15.94 -0.59 9.73
C PRO A 177 -15.65 -1.10 8.32
N GLY A 178 -14.91 -2.20 8.25
CA GLY A 178 -14.73 -2.96 7.02
C GLY A 178 -13.91 -2.25 5.95
N HIS A 179 -14.00 -2.76 4.72
CA HIS A 179 -13.32 -2.21 3.54
C HIS A 179 -14.07 -0.99 2.97
N GLU A 180 -15.40 -0.95 3.12
CA GLU A 180 -16.28 0.10 2.57
C GLU A 180 -15.90 1.52 3.02
N PHE A 181 -15.42 1.66 4.26
CA PHE A 181 -15.01 2.96 4.82
C PHE A 181 -13.52 3.00 5.16
N ALA A 182 -12.73 2.09 4.59
CA ALA A 182 -11.32 1.98 4.93
C ALA A 182 -10.51 3.22 4.50
N SER A 183 -10.93 3.91 3.44
CA SER A 183 -10.26 5.13 2.98
C SER A 183 -10.48 6.30 3.92
N VAL A 184 -11.74 6.59 4.28
CA VAL A 184 -12.05 7.59 5.31
C VAL A 184 -11.41 7.24 6.64
N ARG A 185 -11.44 5.95 7.03
CA ARG A 185 -10.78 5.48 8.25
C ARG A 185 -9.29 5.78 8.21
N ALA A 186 -8.62 5.49 7.10
CA ALA A 186 -7.20 5.79 6.93
C ALA A 186 -6.93 7.28 7.11
N GLY A 187 -7.71 8.17 6.48
CA GLY A 187 -7.53 9.61 6.62
C GLY A 187 -7.73 10.13 8.06
N VAL A 188 -8.72 9.61 8.80
CA VAL A 188 -8.93 9.98 10.22
C VAL A 188 -7.80 9.45 11.10
N GLU A 189 -7.37 8.20 10.90
CA GLU A 189 -6.28 7.58 11.65
C GLU A 189 -4.95 8.30 11.38
N MET A 190 -4.66 8.66 10.13
CA MET A 190 -3.49 9.47 9.76
C MET A 190 -3.48 10.80 10.52
N ALA A 191 -4.59 11.56 10.49
CA ALA A 191 -4.69 12.86 11.15
C ALA A 191 -4.49 12.77 12.68
N LEU A 192 -5.04 11.73 13.33
CA LEU A 192 -4.81 11.49 14.76
C LEU A 192 -3.34 11.18 15.05
N ILE A 193 -2.74 10.27 14.28
CA ILE A 193 -1.36 9.83 14.49
C ILE A 193 -0.38 10.98 14.25
N ASP A 194 -0.62 11.78 13.22
CA ASP A 194 0.15 12.96 12.88
C ASP A 194 0.07 14.03 13.99
N ALA A 195 -1.14 14.30 14.51
CA ALA A 195 -1.32 15.25 15.61
C ALA A 195 -0.59 14.81 16.89
N VAL A 196 -0.56 13.51 17.17
CA VAL A 196 0.20 12.94 18.28
C VAL A 196 1.70 13.05 18.03
N ALA A 197 2.19 12.74 16.82
CA ALA A 197 3.60 12.88 16.46
C ALA A 197 4.09 14.33 16.63
N ASN A 198 3.25 15.30 16.23
CA ASN A 198 3.49 16.73 16.45
C ASN A 198 3.50 17.11 17.92
N SER A 199 2.57 16.56 18.71
CA SER A 199 2.50 16.80 20.16
C SER A 199 3.75 16.40 20.93
N ILE A 200 4.42 15.34 20.48
CA ILE A 200 5.65 14.83 21.10
C ILE A 200 6.91 15.26 20.36
N GLY A 201 6.78 16.06 19.29
CA GLY A 201 7.89 16.63 18.54
C GLY A 201 8.77 15.61 17.80
N ILE A 202 8.20 14.50 17.30
CA ILE A 202 8.96 13.49 16.54
C ILE A 202 8.43 13.32 15.11
N PRO A 203 9.29 13.03 14.12
CA PRO A 203 8.84 12.66 12.78
C PRO A 203 8.12 11.30 12.77
N LEU A 204 7.12 11.14 11.89
CA LEU A 204 6.35 9.89 11.74
C LEU A 204 7.25 8.67 11.49
N CYS A 205 8.34 8.81 10.72
CA CYS A 205 9.25 7.67 10.48
C CYS A 205 9.95 7.19 11.76
N ARG A 206 10.25 8.10 12.70
CA ARG A 206 10.76 7.74 14.03
C ARG A 206 9.68 7.07 14.88
N LEU A 207 8.45 7.56 14.79
CA LEU A 207 7.29 6.96 15.45
C LEU A 207 7.08 5.51 14.98
N PHE A 208 7.28 5.24 13.69
CA PHE A 208 7.18 3.90 13.07
C PHE A 208 8.46 3.05 13.17
N GLY A 209 9.36 3.36 14.11
CA GLY A 209 10.53 2.53 14.43
C GLY A 209 11.87 3.14 14.01
N GLY A 210 11.89 4.09 13.09
CA GLY A 210 13.06 4.91 12.79
C GLY A 210 14.23 4.18 12.14
N VAL A 211 13.99 3.10 11.39
CA VAL A 211 15.03 2.36 10.65
C VAL A 211 15.72 3.26 9.62
N SER A 212 14.93 4.02 8.88
CA SER A 212 15.40 4.97 7.88
C SER A 212 14.54 6.23 7.90
N ASN A 213 15.05 7.29 7.27
CA ASN A 213 14.29 8.49 6.94
C ASN A 213 14.25 8.74 5.42
N THR A 214 14.67 7.75 4.62
CA THR A 214 14.68 7.79 3.16
C THR A 214 14.08 6.52 2.58
N ILE A 215 13.42 6.65 1.43
CA ILE A 215 12.95 5.54 0.60
C ILE A 215 13.33 5.81 -0.87
N THR A 216 13.28 4.75 -1.68
CA THR A 216 13.38 4.87 -3.14
C THR A 216 12.12 4.25 -3.73
N THR A 217 11.37 5.04 -4.47
CA THR A 217 10.13 4.59 -5.12
C THR A 217 10.40 4.19 -6.56
N ASP A 218 9.56 3.31 -7.10
CA ASP A 218 9.41 3.16 -8.54
C ASP A 218 8.64 4.36 -9.15
N ILE A 219 8.41 4.29 -10.46
CA ILE A 219 7.56 5.23 -11.20
C ILE A 219 6.71 4.45 -12.21
N THR A 220 5.43 4.79 -12.28
CA THR A 220 4.49 4.24 -13.23
C THR A 220 4.65 4.88 -14.61
N ILE A 221 4.82 4.05 -15.63
CA ILE A 221 4.61 4.45 -17.02
C ILE A 221 3.12 4.27 -17.34
N PRO A 222 2.39 5.35 -17.68
CA PRO A 222 0.99 5.24 -18.04
C PRO A 222 0.83 4.45 -19.35
N ILE A 223 -0.38 3.93 -19.58
CA ILE A 223 -0.73 3.28 -20.85
C ILE A 223 -0.55 4.30 -21.99
N CYS A 224 0.43 4.08 -22.86
CA CYS A 224 0.77 4.95 -23.98
C CYS A 224 1.44 4.15 -25.11
N SER A 225 1.78 4.81 -26.22
CA SER A 225 2.48 4.14 -27.33
C SER A 225 3.90 3.71 -26.91
N PRO A 226 4.48 2.67 -27.56
CA PRO A 226 5.84 2.22 -27.27
C PRO A 226 6.89 3.34 -27.34
N ASP A 227 6.79 4.24 -28.33
CA ASP A 227 7.69 5.38 -28.49
C ASP A 227 7.57 6.36 -27.30
N LYS A 228 6.34 6.64 -26.86
CA LYS A 228 6.12 7.53 -25.72
C LYS A 228 6.60 6.90 -24.41
N ALA A 229 6.39 5.60 -24.25
CA ALA A 229 6.87 4.85 -23.09
C ALA A 229 8.41 4.87 -23.01
N ALA A 230 9.10 4.71 -24.14
CA ALA A 230 10.56 4.81 -24.20
C ALA A 230 11.05 6.24 -23.86
N GLU A 231 10.38 7.28 -24.34
CA GLU A 231 10.67 8.67 -23.97
C GLU A 231 10.52 8.91 -22.46
N LEU A 232 9.41 8.47 -21.87
CA LEU A 232 9.15 8.58 -20.43
C LEU A 232 10.15 7.79 -19.60
N ALA A 233 10.45 6.55 -19.98
CA ALA A 233 11.48 5.75 -19.33
C ALA A 233 12.84 6.44 -19.37
N SER A 234 13.24 7.00 -20.53
CA SER A 234 14.48 7.77 -20.64
C SER A 234 14.50 8.98 -19.71
N LYS A 235 13.38 9.73 -19.64
CA LYS A 235 13.22 10.87 -18.74
C LYS A 235 13.35 10.45 -17.28
N TYR A 236 12.58 9.46 -16.83
CA TYR A 236 12.57 9.05 -15.44
C TYR A 236 13.88 8.37 -15.01
N CYS A 237 14.48 7.54 -15.85
CA CYS A 237 15.76 6.92 -15.50
C CYS A 237 16.90 7.95 -15.34
N LYS A 238 16.87 9.07 -16.09
CA LYS A 238 17.78 10.21 -15.89
C LYS A 238 17.52 10.96 -14.57
N GLN A 239 16.28 10.90 -14.08
CA GLN A 239 15.89 11.44 -12.78
C GLN A 239 16.21 10.48 -11.61
N GLY A 240 16.82 9.32 -11.87
CA GLY A 240 17.27 8.38 -10.84
C GLY A 240 16.38 7.16 -10.64
N PHE A 241 15.22 7.09 -11.32
CA PHE A 241 14.37 5.91 -11.25
C PHE A 241 15.06 4.70 -11.87
N ARG A 242 14.98 3.56 -11.19
CA ARG A 242 15.58 2.28 -11.62
C ARG A 242 14.53 1.19 -11.87
N THR A 243 13.40 1.31 -11.21
CA THR A 243 12.25 0.42 -11.36
C THR A 243 11.11 1.19 -12.02
N LEU A 244 10.55 0.61 -13.07
CA LEU A 244 9.43 1.17 -13.82
C LEU A 244 8.23 0.24 -13.66
N LYS A 245 7.11 0.76 -13.18
CA LYS A 245 5.85 0.04 -13.08
C LYS A 245 5.06 0.23 -14.37
N LEU A 246 4.65 -0.88 -15.00
CA LEU A 246 3.88 -0.87 -16.25
C LEU A 246 2.49 -1.44 -15.99
N LYS A 247 1.48 -0.68 -16.41
CA LYS A 247 0.10 -1.17 -16.49
C LYS A 247 -0.05 -2.10 -17.70
N VAL A 248 -0.38 -3.36 -17.46
CA VAL A 248 -0.61 -4.40 -18.47
C VAL A 248 -2.04 -4.96 -18.31
N GLY A 249 -2.41 -6.00 -19.06
CA GLY A 249 -3.70 -6.68 -18.85
C GLY A 249 -4.73 -6.50 -19.98
N LYS A 250 -4.50 -5.56 -20.92
CA LYS A 250 -5.48 -5.26 -21.99
C LYS A 250 -5.11 -5.85 -23.35
N ASN A 251 -3.84 -5.80 -23.73
CA ASN A 251 -3.36 -6.27 -25.02
C ASN A 251 -1.93 -6.78 -24.86
N LEU A 252 -1.77 -8.09 -24.76
CA LEU A 252 -0.47 -8.74 -24.59
C LEU A 252 0.58 -8.26 -25.61
N ASN A 253 0.24 -8.22 -26.90
CA ASN A 253 1.22 -7.80 -27.91
C ASN A 253 1.65 -6.35 -27.73
N GLY A 254 0.69 -5.45 -27.42
CA GLY A 254 0.99 -4.05 -27.12
C GLY A 254 1.85 -3.89 -25.87
N ASP A 255 1.55 -4.65 -24.82
CA ASP A 255 2.30 -4.66 -23.56
C ASP A 255 3.78 -5.09 -23.80
N LEU A 256 3.99 -6.10 -24.65
CA LEU A 256 5.33 -6.57 -25.03
C LEU A 256 6.09 -5.54 -25.89
N GLU A 257 5.42 -4.86 -26.83
CA GLU A 257 6.03 -3.81 -27.64
C GLU A 257 6.53 -2.64 -26.78
N VAL A 258 5.75 -2.22 -25.77
CA VAL A 258 6.13 -1.19 -24.79
C VAL A 258 7.38 -1.62 -24.01
N LEU A 259 7.39 -2.84 -23.48
CA LEU A 259 8.54 -3.38 -22.74
C LEU A 259 9.81 -3.42 -23.59
N GLN A 260 9.71 -3.85 -24.85
CA GLN A 260 10.85 -3.85 -25.77
C GLN A 260 11.35 -2.44 -26.06
N ALA A 261 10.44 -1.50 -26.30
CA ALA A 261 10.81 -0.11 -26.58
C ALA A 261 11.57 0.52 -25.40
N ILE A 262 11.11 0.29 -24.17
CA ILE A 262 11.80 0.74 -22.95
C ILE A 262 13.16 0.06 -22.82
N ARG A 263 13.23 -1.28 -22.97
CA ARG A 263 14.48 -2.03 -22.80
C ARG A 263 15.56 -1.61 -23.81
N ARG A 264 15.19 -1.20 -25.03
CA ARG A 264 16.12 -0.67 -26.04
C ARG A 264 16.80 0.63 -25.61
N VAL A 265 16.07 1.51 -24.92
CA VAL A 265 16.61 2.81 -24.48
C VAL A 265 17.23 2.76 -23.08
N TYR A 266 16.84 1.79 -22.26
CA TYR A 266 17.36 1.60 -20.91
C TYR A 266 17.46 0.10 -20.57
N PRO A 267 18.59 -0.57 -20.93
CA PRO A 267 18.74 -2.02 -20.78
C PRO A 267 18.65 -2.54 -19.34
N ASP A 268 19.01 -1.71 -18.36
CA ASP A 268 19.18 -2.11 -16.96
C ASP A 268 17.96 -1.78 -16.07
N CYS A 269 16.85 -1.28 -16.64
CA CYS A 269 15.66 -0.98 -15.83
C CYS A 269 15.00 -2.28 -15.32
N LEU A 270 14.50 -2.21 -14.10
CA LEU A 270 13.67 -3.24 -13.51
C LEU A 270 12.20 -2.95 -13.85
N PHE A 271 11.40 -4.01 -14.03
CA PHE A 271 9.98 -3.87 -14.34
C PHE A 271 9.11 -4.46 -13.24
N ILE A 272 8.12 -3.69 -12.80
CA ILE A 272 6.93 -4.21 -12.13
C ILE A 272 5.82 -4.23 -13.17
N LEU A 273 5.13 -5.36 -13.31
CA LEU A 273 3.96 -5.47 -14.17
C LEU A 273 2.73 -5.49 -13.29
N ASP A 274 1.79 -4.58 -13.52
CA ASP A 274 0.53 -4.52 -12.79
C ASP A 274 -0.62 -4.72 -13.77
N ALA A 275 -1.29 -5.86 -13.66
CA ALA A 275 -2.38 -6.22 -14.56
C ALA A 275 -3.74 -5.68 -14.11
N ASN A 276 -3.87 -5.19 -12.87
CA ASN A 276 -5.13 -4.79 -12.25
C ASN A 276 -6.27 -5.75 -12.61
N GLU A 277 -6.12 -7.03 -12.27
CA GLU A 277 -7.14 -8.07 -12.48
C GLU A 277 -7.40 -8.44 -13.95
N GLY A 278 -6.56 -7.97 -14.87
CA GLY A 278 -6.84 -7.98 -16.32
C GLY A 278 -6.70 -9.32 -17.04
N TYR A 279 -6.05 -10.32 -16.45
CA TYR A 279 -5.84 -11.62 -17.11
C TYR A 279 -6.61 -12.75 -16.44
N THR A 280 -6.94 -13.77 -17.22
CA THR A 280 -7.14 -15.11 -16.68
C THR A 280 -5.81 -15.73 -16.25
N SER A 281 -5.84 -16.75 -15.39
CA SER A 281 -4.65 -17.48 -14.96
C SER A 281 -3.78 -17.98 -16.14
N ASN A 282 -4.42 -18.47 -17.21
CA ASN A 282 -3.73 -18.95 -18.41
C ASN A 282 -3.07 -17.81 -19.21
N GLU A 283 -3.76 -16.68 -19.37
CA GLU A 283 -3.20 -15.51 -20.06
C GLU A 283 -2.01 -14.93 -19.29
N ALA A 284 -2.10 -14.85 -17.96
CA ALA A 284 -1.00 -14.41 -17.11
C ALA A 284 0.24 -15.31 -17.26
N ILE A 285 0.07 -16.62 -17.37
CA ILE A 285 1.18 -17.57 -17.61
C ILE A 285 1.75 -17.39 -19.03
N GLN A 286 0.91 -17.14 -20.03
CA GLN A 286 1.36 -16.85 -21.40
C GLN A 286 2.16 -15.55 -21.46
N VAL A 287 1.77 -14.52 -20.70
CA VAL A 287 2.54 -13.27 -20.54
C VAL A 287 3.94 -13.60 -20.04
N LEU A 288 4.07 -14.33 -18.94
CA LEU A 288 5.36 -14.72 -18.37
C LEU A 288 6.22 -15.54 -19.36
N GLN A 289 5.60 -16.45 -20.11
CA GLN A 289 6.29 -17.20 -21.15
C GLN A 289 6.85 -16.27 -22.24
N LYS A 290 6.05 -15.34 -22.75
CA LYS A 290 6.46 -14.40 -23.81
C LYS A 290 7.57 -13.47 -23.33
N LEU A 291 7.48 -13.00 -22.09
CA LEU A 291 8.54 -12.20 -21.47
C LEU A 291 9.84 -12.99 -21.34
N HIS A 292 9.76 -14.26 -20.94
CA HIS A 292 10.93 -15.13 -20.87
C HIS A 292 11.56 -15.37 -22.24
N GLU A 293 10.76 -15.60 -23.30
CA GLU A 293 11.22 -15.69 -24.69
C GLU A 293 11.92 -14.41 -25.16
N MET A 294 11.57 -13.26 -24.57
CA MET A 294 12.18 -11.96 -24.84
C MET A 294 13.35 -11.60 -23.92
N GLU A 295 13.77 -12.53 -23.05
CA GLU A 295 14.82 -12.30 -22.03
C GLU A 295 14.49 -11.13 -21.08
N VAL A 296 13.19 -10.88 -20.85
CA VAL A 296 12.70 -9.89 -19.89
C VAL A 296 12.16 -10.61 -18.67
N THR A 297 12.77 -10.37 -17.51
CA THR A 297 12.26 -10.89 -16.23
C THR A 297 11.78 -9.72 -15.37
N PRO A 298 10.46 -9.57 -15.16
CA PRO A 298 9.94 -8.58 -14.22
C PRO A 298 10.31 -8.96 -12.78
N VAL A 299 10.56 -7.95 -11.95
CA VAL A 299 10.86 -8.17 -10.52
C VAL A 299 9.61 -8.47 -9.70
N LEU A 300 8.44 -8.06 -10.20
CA LEU A 300 7.14 -8.27 -9.59
C LEU A 300 6.04 -8.33 -10.66
N PHE A 301 5.09 -9.25 -10.47
CA PHE A 301 3.83 -9.31 -11.20
C PHE A 301 2.66 -9.11 -10.22
N GLU A 302 2.06 -7.93 -10.28
CA GLU A 302 1.02 -7.45 -9.37
C GLU A 302 -0.38 -7.75 -9.90
N GLN A 303 -1.20 -8.33 -9.01
CA GLN A 303 -2.59 -8.75 -9.21
C GLN A 303 -2.88 -9.23 -10.66
N PRO A 304 -2.29 -10.36 -11.08
CA PRO A 304 -2.42 -10.84 -12.46
C PRO A 304 -3.86 -11.20 -12.83
N VAL A 305 -4.64 -11.70 -11.87
CA VAL A 305 -5.99 -12.23 -12.05
C VAL A 305 -7.00 -11.53 -11.17
N HIS A 306 -8.29 -11.72 -11.47
CA HIS A 306 -9.39 -11.19 -10.68
C HIS A 306 -9.28 -11.52 -9.19
N ARG A 307 -9.64 -10.58 -8.31
CA ARG A 307 -9.46 -10.66 -6.86
C ARG A 307 -10.05 -11.90 -6.20
N ASP A 308 -11.15 -12.40 -6.78
CA ASP A 308 -11.91 -13.54 -6.27
C ASP A 308 -11.44 -14.87 -6.89
N ASP A 309 -10.55 -14.84 -7.89
CA ASP A 309 -9.93 -16.01 -8.49
C ASP A 309 -8.70 -16.45 -7.67
N TRP A 310 -8.96 -16.90 -6.44
CA TRP A 310 -7.92 -17.36 -5.51
C TRP A 310 -7.11 -18.54 -6.06
N GLU A 311 -7.77 -19.49 -6.73
CA GLU A 311 -7.12 -20.62 -7.37
C GLU A 311 -6.21 -20.15 -8.51
N GLY A 312 -6.70 -19.25 -9.36
CA GLY A 312 -5.91 -18.66 -10.44
C GLY A 312 -4.72 -17.88 -9.94
N LEU A 313 -4.86 -17.13 -8.85
CA LEU A 313 -3.76 -16.37 -8.23
C LEU A 313 -2.65 -17.31 -7.75
N GLY A 314 -3.01 -18.35 -6.99
CA GLY A 314 -2.07 -19.37 -6.53
C GLY A 314 -1.39 -20.11 -7.69
N HIS A 315 -2.15 -20.47 -8.73
CA HIS A 315 -1.59 -21.12 -9.92
C HIS A 315 -0.56 -20.24 -10.63
N VAL A 316 -0.88 -18.95 -10.86
CA VAL A 316 0.06 -17.99 -11.48
C VAL A 316 1.29 -17.82 -10.60
N TYR A 317 1.13 -17.64 -9.29
CA TYR A 317 2.23 -17.50 -8.35
C TYR A 317 3.21 -18.69 -8.40
N HIS A 318 2.70 -19.93 -8.37
CA HIS A 318 3.55 -21.11 -8.41
C HIS A 318 4.34 -21.22 -9.71
N VAL A 319 3.72 -20.93 -10.86
CA VAL A 319 4.41 -20.94 -12.15
C VAL A 319 5.43 -19.80 -12.23
N ALA A 320 5.04 -18.58 -11.86
CA ALA A 320 5.90 -17.40 -11.85
C ALA A 320 7.17 -17.63 -11.02
N LYS A 321 7.02 -18.13 -9.79
CA LYS A 321 8.13 -18.37 -8.87
C LYS A 321 9.03 -19.53 -9.33
N ASN A 322 8.44 -20.69 -9.63
CA ASN A 322 9.21 -21.92 -9.85
C ASN A 322 9.84 -21.99 -11.24
N LYS A 323 9.20 -21.42 -12.27
CA LYS A 323 9.67 -21.49 -13.65
C LYS A 323 10.42 -20.23 -14.07
N TYR A 324 9.97 -19.05 -13.63
CA TYR A 324 10.48 -17.77 -14.13
C TYR A 324 11.20 -16.93 -13.07
N GLY A 325 11.19 -17.33 -11.79
CA GLY A 325 11.81 -16.57 -10.71
C GLY A 325 11.13 -15.22 -10.42
N VAL A 326 9.88 -15.04 -10.84
CA VAL A 326 9.12 -13.79 -10.72
C VAL A 326 8.29 -13.81 -9.44
N ALA A 327 8.32 -12.72 -8.66
CA ALA A 327 7.46 -12.55 -7.50
C ALA A 327 6.04 -12.14 -7.91
N VAL A 328 5.03 -12.52 -7.13
CA VAL A 328 3.62 -12.15 -7.36
C VAL A 328 3.09 -11.38 -6.16
N ALA A 329 2.49 -10.21 -6.44
CA ALA A 329 1.82 -9.38 -5.44
C ALA A 329 0.31 -9.55 -5.49
N ALA A 330 -0.30 -9.67 -4.31
CA ALA A 330 -1.74 -9.47 -4.13
C ALA A 330 -2.02 -8.00 -3.76
N ASP A 331 -2.82 -7.33 -4.59
CA ASP A 331 -3.33 -5.98 -4.33
C ASP A 331 -4.85 -6.05 -4.08
N GLU A 332 -5.68 -6.19 -5.11
CA GLU A 332 -7.13 -6.23 -4.99
C GLU A 332 -7.64 -7.46 -4.21
N SER A 333 -6.89 -8.57 -4.21
CA SER A 333 -7.14 -9.74 -3.35
C SER A 333 -6.78 -9.49 -1.87
N CYS A 334 -6.08 -8.39 -1.53
CA CYS A 334 -5.71 -8.04 -0.15
C CYS A 334 -6.41 -6.76 0.31
N ARG A 335 -7.56 -6.90 0.99
CA ARG A 335 -8.36 -5.78 1.52
C ARG A 335 -8.61 -5.86 3.03
N SER A 336 -8.04 -6.87 3.69
CA SER A 336 -8.20 -7.11 5.11
C SER A 336 -7.11 -8.04 5.65
N LEU A 337 -6.98 -8.09 6.98
CA LEU A 337 -6.12 -9.07 7.64
C LEU A 337 -6.56 -10.52 7.37
N ALA A 338 -7.86 -10.76 7.18
CA ALA A 338 -8.39 -12.08 6.85
C ALA A 338 -7.90 -12.55 5.47
N ASP A 339 -7.84 -11.64 4.50
CA ASP A 339 -7.31 -11.95 3.16
C ASP A 339 -5.82 -12.30 3.22
N VAL A 340 -5.03 -11.58 4.02
CA VAL A 340 -3.60 -11.89 4.21
C VAL A 340 -3.41 -13.27 4.84
N ARG A 341 -4.22 -13.62 5.85
CA ARG A 341 -4.19 -14.96 6.44
C ARG A 341 -4.50 -16.03 5.41
N LYS A 342 -5.53 -15.82 4.58
CA LYS A 342 -5.85 -16.73 3.48
C LYS A 342 -4.68 -16.88 2.49
N ILE A 343 -4.05 -15.78 2.08
CA ILE A 343 -2.89 -15.79 1.18
C ILE A 343 -1.73 -16.61 1.76
N VAL A 344 -1.48 -16.49 3.08
CA VAL A 344 -0.46 -17.27 3.79
C VAL A 344 -0.84 -18.75 3.86
N GLU A 345 -2.05 -19.06 4.32
CA GLU A 345 -2.53 -20.42 4.56
C GLU A 345 -2.61 -21.23 3.28
N GLU A 346 -3.07 -20.61 2.19
CA GLU A 346 -3.23 -21.26 0.88
C GLU A 346 -2.02 -21.02 -0.05
N ASN A 347 -0.99 -20.30 0.41
CA ASN A 347 0.25 -20.00 -0.31
C ASN A 347 0.01 -19.39 -1.71
N LEU A 348 -0.79 -18.31 -1.76
CA LEU A 348 -1.33 -17.77 -3.01
C LEU A 348 -0.46 -16.69 -3.67
N ALA A 349 0.40 -16.03 -2.90
CA ALA A 349 1.31 -14.98 -3.37
C ALA A 349 2.48 -14.84 -2.38
N ASN A 350 3.58 -14.20 -2.81
CA ASN A 350 4.75 -13.94 -1.94
C ASN A 350 5.03 -12.46 -1.67
N VAL A 351 4.15 -11.57 -2.13
CA VAL A 351 4.18 -10.13 -1.88
C VAL A 351 2.76 -9.64 -1.56
N ILE A 352 2.62 -8.77 -0.57
CA ILE A 352 1.38 -8.07 -0.27
C ILE A 352 1.55 -6.59 -0.63
N ASN A 353 0.66 -6.04 -1.48
CA ASN A 353 0.57 -4.60 -1.70
C ASN A 353 -0.36 -3.95 -0.67
N ILE A 354 0.25 -3.29 0.31
CA ILE A 354 -0.45 -2.54 1.33
C ILE A 354 -0.76 -1.14 0.78
N LYS A 355 -2.04 -0.78 0.79
CA LYS A 355 -2.50 0.59 0.57
C LYS A 355 -3.31 1.00 1.79
N LEU A 356 -2.93 2.09 2.44
CA LEU A 356 -3.62 2.55 3.66
C LEU A 356 -5.12 2.75 3.40
N ALA A 357 -5.47 3.26 2.22
CA ALA A 357 -6.85 3.46 1.79
C ALA A 357 -7.71 2.18 1.70
N LYS A 358 -7.11 0.98 1.62
CA LYS A 358 -7.86 -0.29 1.59
C LYS A 358 -8.11 -0.88 2.97
N VAL A 359 -7.28 -0.55 3.95
CA VAL A 359 -7.23 -1.27 5.25
C VAL A 359 -7.23 -0.36 6.49
N GLY A 360 -7.03 0.95 6.34
CA GLY A 360 -6.71 1.86 7.45
C GLY A 360 -5.22 1.77 7.84
N VAL A 361 -4.77 2.70 8.67
CA VAL A 361 -3.41 2.67 9.25
C VAL A 361 -3.29 1.50 10.21
N LEU A 362 -4.25 1.29 11.11
CA LEU A 362 -4.19 0.16 12.06
C LEU A 362 -4.19 -1.20 11.34
N GLY A 363 -5.07 -1.36 10.34
CA GLY A 363 -5.10 -2.59 9.54
C GLY A 363 -3.80 -2.83 8.78
N ALA A 364 -3.16 -1.77 8.27
CA ALA A 364 -1.84 -1.88 7.65
C ALA A 364 -0.76 -2.34 8.65
N LEU A 365 -0.76 -1.82 9.89
CA LEU A 365 0.17 -2.25 10.93
C LEU A 365 0.00 -3.74 11.27
N GLU A 366 -1.23 -4.22 11.41
CA GLU A 366 -1.52 -5.64 11.65
C GLU A 366 -1.05 -6.53 10.49
N ILE A 367 -1.25 -6.08 9.24
CA ILE A 367 -0.78 -6.79 8.05
C ILE A 367 0.75 -6.86 8.01
N ILE A 368 1.45 -5.78 8.35
CA ILE A 368 2.92 -5.76 8.40
C ILE A 368 3.44 -6.79 9.40
N GLU A 369 2.81 -6.89 10.58
CA GLU A 369 3.20 -7.88 11.59
C GLU A 369 3.02 -9.32 11.08
N VAL A 370 1.85 -9.64 10.50
CA VAL A 370 1.57 -10.98 9.96
C VAL A 370 2.49 -11.30 8.78
N ALA A 371 2.65 -10.39 7.83
CA ALA A 371 3.50 -10.62 6.65
C ALA A 371 4.96 -10.90 7.05
N LYS A 372 5.51 -10.14 8.01
CA LYS A 372 6.86 -10.37 8.54
C LYS A 372 6.98 -11.73 9.22
N ALA A 373 5.98 -12.12 10.01
CA ALA A 373 5.98 -13.43 10.69
C ALA A 373 5.86 -14.60 9.71
N SER A 374 5.17 -14.40 8.59
CA SER A 374 4.95 -15.43 7.56
C SER A 374 6.00 -15.45 6.44
N GLY A 375 6.98 -14.55 6.46
CA GLY A 375 8.02 -14.47 5.43
C GLY A 375 7.55 -13.93 4.08
N LEU A 376 6.38 -13.27 4.04
CA LEU A 376 5.92 -12.54 2.86
C LEU A 376 6.74 -11.26 2.71
N ASN A 377 7.04 -10.88 1.47
CA ASN A 377 7.58 -9.56 1.19
C ASN A 377 6.45 -8.53 1.19
N LEU A 378 6.81 -7.26 1.42
CA LEU A 378 5.86 -6.17 1.43
C LEU A 378 6.14 -5.19 0.29
N MET A 379 5.04 -4.74 -0.31
CA MET A 379 4.96 -3.57 -1.17
C MET A 379 4.09 -2.53 -0.44
N ILE A 380 4.50 -1.26 -0.48
CA ILE A 380 3.64 -0.14 -0.11
C ILE A 380 3.25 0.57 -1.40
N GLY A 381 1.96 0.81 -1.58
CA GLY A 381 1.44 1.63 -2.66
C GLY A 381 0.30 2.51 -2.17
N GLY A 382 -0.38 3.15 -3.11
CA GLY A 382 -1.59 3.90 -2.81
C GLY A 382 -2.58 3.97 -3.98
N MET A 383 -3.59 4.81 -3.80
CA MET A 383 -4.50 5.26 -4.85
C MET A 383 -3.88 6.48 -5.56
N VAL A 384 -4.69 7.25 -6.30
CA VAL A 384 -4.26 8.58 -6.78
C VAL A 384 -4.34 9.57 -5.59
N GLU A 385 -3.21 9.73 -4.93
CA GLU A 385 -3.07 10.45 -3.66
C GLU A 385 -2.16 11.68 -3.81
N THR A 386 -2.33 12.66 -2.92
CA THR A 386 -1.42 13.80 -2.80
C THR A 386 -0.20 13.46 -1.96
N ARG A 387 0.74 14.42 -1.81
CA ARG A 387 1.87 14.27 -0.89
C ARG A 387 1.44 14.05 0.56
N LEU A 388 0.19 14.34 0.93
CA LEU A 388 -0.33 14.11 2.27
C LEU A 388 -0.40 12.60 2.58
N ALA A 389 -1.25 11.82 1.90
CA ALA A 389 -1.31 10.36 2.13
C ALA A 389 -0.01 9.64 1.72
N MET A 390 0.59 10.02 0.59
CA MET A 390 1.83 9.39 0.10
C MET A 390 3.02 9.66 1.03
N GLY A 391 3.09 10.86 1.61
CA GLY A 391 4.10 11.20 2.61
C GLY A 391 3.94 10.38 3.87
N PHE A 392 2.71 10.21 4.37
CA PHE A 392 2.44 9.34 5.52
C PHE A 392 2.88 7.90 5.25
N ALA A 393 2.50 7.34 4.10
CA ALA A 393 2.91 6.00 3.66
C ALA A 393 4.45 5.88 3.53
N GLY A 394 5.11 6.91 3.01
CA GLY A 394 6.57 6.98 2.89
C GLY A 394 7.28 7.00 4.25
N HIS A 395 6.77 7.77 5.21
CA HIS A 395 7.26 7.76 6.59
C HIS A 395 7.09 6.38 7.25
N LEU A 396 5.94 5.73 7.05
CA LEU A 396 5.68 4.39 7.56
C LEU A 396 6.67 3.38 6.94
N ALA A 397 6.88 3.44 5.62
CA ALA A 397 7.80 2.56 4.92
C ALA A 397 9.25 2.74 5.37
N ALA A 398 9.70 3.99 5.48
CA ALA A 398 11.03 4.33 5.98
C ALA A 398 11.24 3.90 7.43
N GLY A 399 10.23 4.11 8.27
CA GLY A 399 10.26 3.81 9.70
C GLY A 399 10.41 2.32 9.98
N PHE A 400 9.62 1.47 9.30
CA PHE A 400 9.70 0.02 9.47
C PHE A 400 10.84 -0.64 8.70
N GLY A 401 11.24 -0.09 7.55
CA GLY A 401 12.33 -0.61 6.73
C GLY A 401 12.15 -2.04 6.21
N CYS A 402 10.91 -2.53 6.11
CA CYS A 402 10.59 -3.90 5.71
C CYS A 402 9.89 -4.03 4.35
N PHE A 403 9.78 -2.92 3.62
CA PHE A 403 9.18 -2.87 2.29
C PHE A 403 10.24 -3.14 1.22
N LYS A 404 10.02 -4.18 0.42
CA LYS A 404 10.89 -4.55 -0.70
C LYS A 404 10.57 -3.76 -1.96
N PHE A 405 9.29 -3.38 -2.11
CA PHE A 405 8.78 -2.58 -3.22
C PHE A 405 8.05 -1.35 -2.67
N ILE A 406 8.20 -0.22 -3.33
CA ILE A 406 7.65 1.07 -2.90
C ILE A 406 7.16 1.77 -4.16
N ASP A 407 5.85 2.00 -4.23
CA ASP A 407 5.10 2.58 -5.36
C ASP A 407 4.32 3.79 -4.86
N LEU A 408 5.03 4.89 -4.60
CA LEU A 408 4.52 6.14 -4.02
C LEU A 408 4.79 7.31 -4.97
N ASP A 409 4.30 7.21 -6.20
CA ASP A 409 4.66 8.06 -7.33
C ASP A 409 3.59 9.09 -7.74
N THR A 410 2.37 8.97 -7.20
CA THR A 410 1.22 9.75 -7.68
C THR A 410 1.33 11.27 -7.51
N PRO A 411 2.08 11.83 -6.53
CA PRO A 411 2.29 13.27 -6.46
C PRO A 411 2.93 13.87 -7.72
N ILE A 412 3.72 13.08 -8.46
CA ILE A 412 4.36 13.49 -9.72
C ILE A 412 3.32 13.71 -10.84
N LEU A 413 2.12 13.15 -10.68
CA LEU A 413 1.01 13.27 -11.64
C LEU A 413 0.16 14.53 -11.42
N LEU A 414 0.29 15.19 -10.26
CA LEU A 414 -0.54 16.34 -9.89
C LEU A 414 -0.06 17.63 -10.57
N SER A 415 -0.98 18.48 -11.00
CA SER A 415 -0.63 19.77 -11.62
C SER A 415 -0.11 20.79 -10.61
N GLU A 416 -0.47 20.61 -9.35
CA GLU A 416 -0.12 21.46 -8.22
C GLU A 416 0.03 20.61 -6.97
N ASP A 417 0.79 21.14 -6.02
CA ASP A 417 1.06 20.48 -4.74
C ASP A 417 0.40 21.27 -3.61
N PRO A 418 -0.69 20.75 -3.00
CA PRO A 418 -1.40 21.45 -1.94
C PRO A 418 -0.70 21.35 -0.58
N VAL A 419 0.43 20.62 -0.47
CA VAL A 419 1.12 20.35 0.79
C VAL A 419 2.32 21.29 0.94
N LEU A 420 2.32 22.10 2.00
CA LEU A 420 3.36 23.09 2.31
C LEU A 420 4.64 22.45 2.85
N GLU A 421 4.51 21.43 3.69
CA GLU A 421 5.61 20.73 4.34
C GLU A 421 5.62 19.22 3.98
N GLY A 422 6.38 18.40 4.72
CA GLY A 422 6.40 16.94 4.53
C GLY A 422 7.80 16.42 4.21
N TYR A 423 8.06 16.07 2.96
CA TYR A 423 9.31 15.45 2.53
C TYR A 423 10.01 16.19 1.40
N GLU A 424 11.33 16.09 1.37
CA GLU A 424 12.14 16.56 0.25
C GLU A 424 12.13 15.48 -0.85
N ASP A 425 11.54 15.83 -1.99
CA ASP A 425 11.60 15.01 -3.19
C ASP A 425 12.85 15.29 -4.00
N ILE A 426 13.70 14.27 -4.11
CA ILE A 426 14.80 14.23 -5.08
C ILE A 426 14.46 13.14 -6.09
N ALA A 427 13.44 13.41 -6.91
CA ALA A 427 12.94 12.53 -7.95
C ALA A 427 12.60 11.11 -7.45
N ALA A 428 13.47 10.11 -7.70
CA ALA A 428 13.24 8.73 -7.23
C ALA A 428 13.50 8.53 -5.73
N HIS A 429 14.22 9.47 -5.12
CA HIS A 429 14.63 9.41 -3.73
C HIS A 429 13.82 10.39 -2.89
N TRP A 430 13.09 9.82 -1.96
CA TRP A 430 12.31 10.55 -0.98
C TRP A 430 13.10 10.64 0.31
N LYS A 431 13.05 11.80 0.97
CA LYS A 431 13.64 12.00 2.29
C LYS A 431 12.69 12.77 3.19
N ALA A 432 12.35 12.15 4.32
CA ALA A 432 11.60 12.81 5.40
C ALA A 432 12.29 14.12 5.80
N SER A 433 11.52 15.21 5.87
CA SER A 433 12.04 16.43 6.50
C SER A 433 12.36 16.16 7.98
N ARG A 434 13.30 16.94 8.52
CA ARG A 434 13.78 16.76 9.90
C ARG A 434 12.85 17.37 10.95
N MET A 435 11.82 18.11 10.52
CA MET A 435 10.88 18.75 11.44
C MET A 435 9.82 17.73 11.90
N SER A 436 9.22 18.00 13.06
CA SER A 436 8.08 17.24 13.60
C SER A 436 6.99 17.06 12.54
N GLY A 437 6.23 15.96 12.61
CA GLY A 437 5.25 15.49 11.61
C GLY A 437 4.33 16.51 10.93
N CYS A 438 4.85 17.32 10.03
CA CYS A 438 4.04 18.31 9.32
C CYS A 438 3.83 17.84 7.89
N LEU A 439 2.83 16.98 7.69
CA LEU A 439 2.15 16.95 6.39
C LEU A 439 1.12 18.07 6.39
N GLU A 440 1.56 19.32 6.24
CA GLU A 440 0.65 20.47 6.34
C GLU A 440 0.06 20.83 4.98
N LEU A 441 -1.27 21.03 4.92
CA LEU A 441 -1.93 21.55 3.72
C LEU A 441 -1.98 23.08 3.75
N ASP A 442 -1.93 23.70 2.56
CA ASP A 442 -2.28 25.11 2.41
C ASP A 442 -3.78 25.34 2.60
N TRP A 443 -4.18 25.37 3.88
CA TRP A 443 -5.58 25.41 4.31
C TRP A 443 -6.21 26.80 4.20
N VAL A 444 -5.39 27.84 3.99
CA VAL A 444 -5.82 29.25 4.06
C VAL A 444 -6.01 29.85 2.66
N SER A 445 -5.38 29.30 1.62
CA SER A 445 -5.31 29.92 0.29
C SER A 445 -6.41 29.54 -0.70
N ASN A 446 -7.43 28.77 -0.32
CA ASN A 446 -8.56 28.48 -1.23
C ASN A 446 -9.89 29.12 -0.74
N PRO A 447 -10.08 30.44 -0.96
CA PRO A 447 -11.35 31.12 -0.66
C PRO A 447 -12.53 30.67 -1.54
N SER A 448 -12.31 29.79 -2.52
CA SER A 448 -13.27 29.43 -3.55
C SER A 448 -14.39 28.49 -3.06
N ASP A 449 -14.18 27.74 -1.98
CA ASP A 449 -15.14 26.73 -1.50
C ASP A 449 -15.93 27.15 -0.25
N ALA A 450 -15.68 28.37 0.27
CA ALA A 450 -16.42 28.92 1.41
C ALA A 450 -17.88 29.32 1.09
N LEU A 451 -18.36 29.08 -0.14
CA LEU A 451 -19.68 29.53 -0.62
C LEU A 451 -20.63 28.44 -1.14
N LEU A 452 -20.37 27.16 -0.90
CA LEU A 452 -21.27 26.07 -1.34
C LEU A 452 -21.66 25.07 -0.24
N LEU A 453 -21.92 25.57 0.97
CA LEU A 453 -22.77 24.85 1.93
C LEU A 453 -24.19 25.43 1.85
N PRO A 454 -25.21 24.68 1.41
CA PRO A 454 -26.58 25.11 1.63
C PRO A 454 -26.83 25.11 3.13
N SER A 455 -27.23 26.25 3.67
CA SER A 455 -27.68 26.38 5.05
C SER A 455 -28.72 25.31 5.39
N PRO A 456 -28.72 24.72 6.60
CA PRO A 456 -29.78 23.82 7.01
C PRO A 456 -31.14 24.56 6.92
N PRO A 457 -32.23 23.90 6.47
CA PRO A 457 -33.51 24.57 6.33
C PRO A 457 -33.98 25.04 7.71
N VAL A 458 -34.02 26.37 7.85
CA VAL A 458 -34.64 27.06 8.98
C VAL A 458 -36.16 26.94 8.77
N PHE A 459 -36.80 26.01 9.48
CA PHE A 459 -38.25 25.99 9.59
C PHE A 459 -38.71 27.14 10.51
N THR A 460 -38.98 28.30 9.92
CA THR A 460 -39.80 29.34 10.55
C THR A 460 -41.20 29.26 9.96
N HIS A 461 -42.14 28.67 10.70
CA HIS A 461 -43.57 28.90 10.44
C HIS A 461 -44.04 30.10 11.29
N PRO A 462 -44.62 31.14 10.67
CA PRO A 462 -45.39 32.13 11.41
C PRO A 462 -46.80 31.61 11.70
N LEU A 463 -47.21 31.74 12.95
CA LEU A 463 -48.60 31.68 13.41
C LEU A 463 -49.40 32.80 12.74
N SER A 464 -50.36 32.47 11.87
CA SER A 464 -51.75 33.00 11.91
C SER A 464 -52.54 32.71 10.61
N ALA A 465 -53.80 32.31 10.82
CA ALA A 465 -54.99 32.45 9.95
C ALA A 465 -55.49 31.27 9.06
N LEU A 466 -56.37 30.45 9.68
CA LEU A 466 -57.66 29.88 9.20
C LEU A 466 -57.68 28.73 8.14
N PRO A 467 -58.77 27.92 8.00
CA PRO A 467 -60.00 27.72 8.80
C PRO A 467 -60.27 26.24 9.23
N GLN A 468 -61.27 26.01 10.11
CA GLN A 468 -61.64 24.68 10.66
C GLN A 468 -62.60 23.83 9.79
N PRO A 469 -62.54 22.48 9.90
CA PRO A 469 -63.64 21.55 9.61
C PRO A 469 -64.17 20.82 10.90
N PRO A 470 -65.31 20.11 10.83
CA PRO A 470 -66.24 19.98 11.95
C PRO A 470 -65.95 18.85 12.94
N THR A 471 -66.51 19.02 14.12
CA THR A 471 -66.53 18.13 15.31
C THR A 471 -67.19 16.77 15.08
N ALA A 472 -66.58 15.72 15.64
CA ALA A 472 -67.28 14.49 16.03
C ALA A 472 -66.69 13.93 17.35
N THR A 473 -67.60 13.51 18.21
CA THR A 473 -67.49 13.22 19.65
C THR A 473 -66.90 11.83 19.99
N VAL A 474 -66.39 11.76 21.22
CA VAL A 474 -65.72 10.64 21.91
C VAL A 474 -66.64 9.44 22.23
N GLY A 475 -66.07 8.22 22.25
CA GLY A 475 -66.57 7.05 22.99
C GLY A 475 -65.54 5.91 23.05
N PRO A 476 -65.46 5.09 24.13
CA PRO A 476 -64.18 4.66 24.72
C PRO A 476 -63.73 3.20 24.48
N HIS A 477 -62.43 2.96 24.74
CA HIS A 477 -61.66 1.71 24.99
C HIS A 477 -62.43 0.61 25.78
N PRO A 478 -62.02 -0.71 25.80
CA PRO A 478 -60.61 -1.16 25.97
C PRO A 478 -60.20 -2.60 25.46
N ALA A 479 -58.91 -2.89 25.66
CA ALA A 479 -58.34 -4.15 26.23
C ALA A 479 -57.74 -5.27 25.33
N LEU A 480 -56.50 -5.62 25.71
CA LEU A 480 -55.86 -6.95 25.84
C LEU A 480 -54.97 -7.55 24.71
N VAL A 481 -53.66 -7.63 25.07
CA VAL A 481 -52.79 -8.84 25.15
C VAL A 481 -52.43 -9.63 23.89
N GLY A 482 -51.11 -9.86 23.72
CA GLY A 482 -50.58 -11.08 23.11
C GLY A 482 -49.26 -10.93 22.36
N SER A 483 -48.18 -11.49 22.91
CA SER A 483 -46.81 -11.56 22.36
C SER A 483 -46.69 -12.33 21.03
N PRO A 484 -45.60 -12.14 20.24
CA PRO A 484 -45.48 -12.68 18.89
C PRO A 484 -44.76 -14.04 18.83
N GLN A 485 -45.17 -14.89 17.89
CA GLN A 485 -44.32 -15.94 17.30
C GLN A 485 -44.41 -15.90 15.77
N PRO A 486 -43.30 -16.24 15.05
CA PRO A 486 -43.20 -16.04 13.61
C PRO A 486 -43.63 -17.29 12.83
N PRO A 487 -44.10 -17.15 11.58
CA PRO A 487 -44.15 -18.27 10.65
C PRO A 487 -43.09 -18.16 9.53
N SER A 488 -42.51 -19.33 9.30
CA SER A 488 -41.68 -19.78 8.19
C SER A 488 -42.32 -19.68 6.80
N ALA A 489 -41.47 -19.57 5.78
CA ALA A 489 -41.79 -19.68 4.34
C ALA A 489 -42.49 -21.01 3.99
N PRO A 490 -43.19 -21.11 2.84
CA PRO A 490 -42.50 -21.60 1.63
C PRO A 490 -43.06 -21.14 0.24
N THR A 491 -42.17 -21.20 -0.77
CA THR A 491 -42.35 -21.58 -2.21
C THR A 491 -43.45 -20.97 -3.11
N GLN A 492 -43.02 -20.45 -4.27
CA GLN A 492 -43.81 -20.31 -5.53
C GLN A 492 -43.89 -21.64 -6.32
N PRO A 493 -44.83 -21.78 -7.27
CA PRO A 493 -44.53 -21.45 -8.69
C PRO A 493 -45.69 -20.83 -9.53
N SER A 494 -45.30 -19.92 -10.46
CA SER A 494 -45.70 -19.59 -11.86
C SER A 494 -47.13 -19.85 -12.43
N PRO A 495 -47.45 -19.39 -13.67
CA PRO A 495 -47.78 -18.03 -14.10
C PRO A 495 -49.19 -17.92 -14.76
N ILE A 496 -49.74 -16.70 -14.91
CA ILE A 496 -51.02 -16.45 -15.60
C ILE A 496 -50.81 -15.69 -16.92
N THR A 497 -51.46 -16.22 -17.95
CA THR A 497 -51.64 -15.76 -19.34
C THR A 497 -52.70 -14.67 -19.52
N GLY A 498 -52.55 -13.88 -20.59
CA GLY A 498 -53.60 -13.05 -21.24
C GLY A 498 -53.08 -11.63 -21.50
N GLY A 499 -52.98 -11.07 -22.71
CA GLY A 499 -53.60 -11.37 -24.00
C GLY A 499 -54.38 -10.13 -24.47
N LEU A 500 -53.91 -9.40 -25.50
CA LEU A 500 -54.67 -8.71 -26.57
C LEU A 500 -53.85 -7.61 -27.31
N SER A 501 -53.33 -8.00 -28.48
CA SER A 501 -53.71 -7.51 -29.83
C SER A 501 -53.64 -6.01 -30.22
N PHE A 502 -52.64 -5.74 -31.09
CA PHE A 502 -52.66 -5.04 -32.39
C PHE A 502 -53.09 -3.56 -32.54
N VAL A 503 -52.18 -2.75 -33.12
CA VAL A 503 -52.44 -1.91 -34.31
C VAL A 503 -51.21 -1.92 -35.25
N PHE A 504 -51.47 -2.16 -36.52
CA PHE A 504 -50.54 -2.13 -37.67
C PHE A 504 -50.24 -0.70 -38.12
N THR A 505 -49.04 -0.45 -38.64
CA THR A 505 -48.89 0.25 -39.93
C THR A 505 -47.60 -0.18 -40.61
N ASP A 506 -47.78 -0.66 -41.83
CA ASP A 506 -46.82 -1.18 -42.80
C ASP A 506 -46.62 -0.11 -43.87
N LEU A 507 -45.39 0.11 -44.35
CA LEU A 507 -45.10 0.60 -45.71
C LEU A 507 -43.67 0.24 -46.13
N ARG A 508 -43.54 -1.02 -46.58
CA ARG A 508 -42.97 -1.48 -47.86
C ARG A 508 -41.69 -0.84 -48.48
N ARG A 509 -40.71 -1.76 -48.63
CA ARG A 509 -40.00 -2.23 -49.86
C ARG A 509 -38.98 -1.28 -50.50
N VAL A 510 -37.79 -1.72 -50.96
CA VAL A 510 -37.50 -2.70 -52.05
C VAL A 510 -35.99 -3.10 -51.94
N THR A 511 -35.64 -4.37 -51.65
CA THR A 511 -34.91 -5.39 -52.46
C THR A 511 -33.66 -4.91 -53.24
N HIS A 512 -32.50 -5.59 -53.38
CA HIS A 512 -32.19 -7.00 -53.63
C HIS A 512 -30.68 -7.32 -53.41
N HIS A 513 -30.38 -8.54 -52.96
CA HIS A 513 -29.12 -9.33 -53.02
C HIS A 513 -28.65 -9.62 -54.48
N PRO A 514 -27.46 -10.22 -54.83
CA PRO A 514 -26.83 -11.38 -54.13
C PRO A 514 -25.28 -11.62 -54.23
N ARG A 515 -24.78 -12.53 -53.37
CA ARG A 515 -23.57 -13.41 -53.55
C ARG A 515 -23.95 -14.62 -54.45
N PRO A 516 -23.07 -15.36 -55.17
CA PRO A 516 -22.05 -16.33 -54.62
C PRO A 516 -20.91 -16.65 -55.65
N PRO A 517 -20.20 -17.83 -55.72
CA PRO A 517 -19.94 -18.98 -54.82
C PRO A 517 -18.41 -19.38 -54.71
N PRO A 518 -18.02 -20.48 -54.01
CA PRO A 518 -16.62 -20.94 -53.85
C PRO A 518 -16.23 -22.10 -54.81
N PRO A 519 -15.00 -22.64 -54.75
CA PRO A 519 -14.72 -23.98 -55.25
C PRO A 519 -14.14 -24.95 -54.21
N SER A 520 -14.26 -26.22 -54.60
CA SER A 520 -14.28 -27.48 -53.88
C SER A 520 -12.93 -28.22 -53.77
N SER A 521 -12.88 -29.14 -52.81
CA SER A 521 -11.95 -30.24 -52.58
C SER A 521 -11.78 -31.21 -53.75
N CYS A 522 -10.60 -31.85 -53.90
CA CYS A 522 -10.47 -33.22 -54.41
C CYS A 522 -9.02 -33.82 -54.28
N TRP A 523 -8.96 -35.10 -53.86
CA TRP A 523 -7.90 -36.15 -53.99
C TRP A 523 -6.88 -36.43 -52.86
N SER A 524 -7.11 -37.58 -52.19
CA SER A 524 -6.10 -38.52 -51.65
C SER A 524 -5.72 -39.57 -52.74
N PRO A 525 -4.64 -40.36 -52.57
CA PRO A 525 -4.82 -41.68 -51.93
C PRO A 525 -3.67 -42.14 -50.99
N GLU A 526 -4.06 -43.11 -50.16
CA GLU A 526 -3.36 -43.91 -49.13
C GLU A 526 -2.39 -44.99 -49.75
N PRO A 527 -1.57 -45.78 -48.99
CA PRO A 527 -2.07 -46.69 -47.94
C PRO A 527 -1.19 -47.01 -46.69
N SER A 528 -1.93 -47.35 -45.62
CA SER A 528 -1.78 -48.43 -44.62
C SER A 528 -0.53 -48.64 -43.73
N SER A 529 -0.75 -48.61 -42.40
CA SER A 529 -0.49 -49.74 -41.49
C SER A 529 -1.13 -49.59 -40.08
N ALA A 530 -1.96 -50.59 -39.75
CA ALA A 530 -2.62 -51.06 -38.52
C ALA A 530 -2.36 -50.48 -37.09
N LEU A 531 -3.47 -50.37 -36.36
CA LEU A 531 -3.67 -50.19 -34.90
C LEU A 531 -3.59 -51.51 -34.09
N PRO A 532 -3.54 -51.42 -32.74
CA PRO A 532 -4.58 -52.06 -31.95
C PRO A 532 -5.19 -51.18 -30.83
N SER A 533 -6.41 -51.53 -30.43
CA SER A 533 -7.33 -50.85 -29.50
C SER A 533 -7.13 -51.19 -28.00
N PRO A 534 -7.68 -50.37 -27.06
CA PRO A 534 -7.51 -50.58 -25.61
C PRO A 534 -8.65 -51.40 -24.97
N ARG A 535 -8.31 -52.13 -23.90
CA ARG A 535 -9.21 -52.97 -23.08
C ARG A 535 -9.98 -52.16 -22.03
N ARG A 536 -11.25 -52.54 -21.84
CA ARG A 536 -12.16 -52.16 -20.74
C ARG A 536 -11.83 -52.93 -19.44
N LEU A 537 -12.09 -52.30 -18.30
CA LEU A 537 -12.46 -52.96 -17.03
C LEU A 537 -13.59 -52.15 -16.35
N SER A 538 -14.46 -52.86 -15.64
CA SER A 538 -15.77 -52.46 -15.11
C SER A 538 -15.82 -52.67 -13.56
N PRO A 539 -16.93 -52.45 -12.81
CA PRO A 539 -16.92 -51.59 -11.61
C PRO A 539 -17.27 -52.30 -10.28
N ALA A 540 -16.94 -51.66 -9.15
CA ALA A 540 -17.38 -51.95 -7.77
C ALA A 540 -17.02 -50.71 -6.91
N LEU A 541 -17.73 -50.19 -5.92
CA LEU A 541 -18.88 -50.60 -5.12
C LEU A 541 -19.29 -49.33 -4.33
N VAL A 542 -20.57 -48.94 -4.28
CA VAL A 542 -21.07 -47.89 -3.36
C VAL A 542 -22.39 -48.34 -2.75
N GLN A 543 -22.44 -48.47 -1.42
CA GLN A 543 -23.63 -48.23 -0.61
C GLN A 543 -23.25 -47.76 0.82
N PRO A 544 -24.15 -47.04 1.52
CA PRO A 544 -23.84 -46.25 2.71
C PRO A 544 -24.35 -46.89 4.03
N LEU A 545 -23.83 -46.46 5.18
CA LEU A 545 -24.44 -46.74 6.48
C LEU A 545 -24.27 -45.54 7.44
N ALA A 546 -25.39 -45.13 8.02
CA ALA A 546 -25.52 -44.10 9.03
C ALA A 546 -25.55 -44.70 10.45
N THR A 547 -25.35 -43.81 11.43
CA THR A 547 -25.69 -43.89 12.87
C THR A 547 -24.85 -44.77 13.81
N LEU A 548 -24.12 -44.11 14.72
CA LEU A 548 -24.12 -44.36 16.18
C LEU A 548 -23.48 -43.18 16.93
N ALA A 549 -24.08 -42.81 18.06
CA ALA A 549 -23.81 -41.61 18.84
C ALA A 549 -22.99 -41.89 20.13
N GLY A 550 -22.15 -40.91 20.53
CA GLY A 550 -21.63 -40.68 21.90
C GLY A 550 -20.15 -41.03 22.19
N PRO A 551 -19.53 -40.51 23.27
CA PRO A 551 -19.25 -39.10 23.59
C PRO A 551 -17.73 -38.75 23.58
N ARG A 552 -17.43 -37.45 23.75
CA ARG A 552 -16.11 -36.75 23.65
C ARG A 552 -15.07 -37.12 24.73
N LEU A 553 -13.77 -37.13 24.39
CA LEU A 553 -12.61 -36.56 25.14
C LEU A 553 -11.29 -36.58 24.29
N PRO A 554 -10.28 -35.72 24.54
CA PRO A 554 -9.41 -35.15 23.51
C PRO A 554 -8.03 -35.83 23.32
N LEU A 555 -7.65 -36.00 22.05
CA LEU A 555 -6.29 -36.34 21.59
C LEU A 555 -5.40 -35.09 21.58
N VAL A 556 -4.85 -34.72 22.74
CA VAL A 556 -3.80 -33.68 22.83
C VAL A 556 -2.55 -34.12 23.63
N PRO A 557 -2.56 -35.09 24.58
CA PRO A 557 -1.33 -35.43 25.29
C PRO A 557 -0.41 -36.45 24.57
N LEU A 558 -0.84 -37.12 23.50
CA LEU A 558 0.01 -38.15 22.84
C LEU A 558 0.97 -37.59 21.78
N LEU A 559 0.69 -36.42 21.18
CA LEU A 559 1.58 -35.83 20.17
C LEU A 559 2.79 -35.13 20.78
N ILE A 560 2.66 -34.61 22.00
CA ILE A 560 3.72 -33.87 22.70
C ILE A 560 4.80 -34.83 23.24
N ALA A 561 4.43 -36.07 23.59
CA ALA A 561 5.38 -37.09 24.02
C ALA A 561 6.26 -37.63 22.86
N ALA A 562 5.77 -37.62 21.63
CA ALA A 562 6.50 -38.09 20.45
C ALA A 562 7.50 -37.03 19.91
N LEU A 563 7.20 -35.75 20.07
CA LEU A 563 8.06 -34.65 19.62
C LEU A 563 9.25 -34.38 20.57
N CYS A 564 9.10 -34.62 21.87
CA CYS A 564 10.20 -34.45 22.83
C CYS A 564 11.28 -35.55 22.76
N LEU A 565 10.99 -36.72 22.16
CA LEU A 565 11.97 -37.81 22.04
C LEU A 565 12.89 -37.70 20.82
N MET A 566 12.57 -36.81 19.87
CA MET A 566 13.33 -36.61 18.62
C MET A 566 14.40 -35.49 18.71
N MET A 567 14.46 -34.73 19.81
CA MET A 567 15.39 -33.58 19.95
C MET A 567 16.60 -33.82 20.86
N LEU A 568 16.92 -35.07 21.22
CA LEU A 568 18.02 -35.39 22.15
C LEU A 568 19.02 -36.43 21.64
N LEU A 569 19.51 -36.28 20.41
CA LEU A 569 20.70 -36.99 19.92
C LEU A 569 21.60 -36.06 19.09
N PRO A 570 22.84 -35.76 19.53
CA PRO A 570 23.85 -35.15 18.68
C PRO A 570 24.80 -36.23 18.16
N LEU A 571 25.11 -36.25 16.87
CA LEU A 571 26.33 -36.90 16.38
C LEU A 571 26.82 -36.28 15.07
N ALA A 572 28.08 -35.88 15.14
CA ALA A 572 28.94 -35.46 14.06
C ALA A 572 29.31 -36.63 13.14
N SER A 573 29.58 -36.33 11.87
CA SER A 573 30.79 -36.83 11.16
C SER A 573 30.87 -36.30 9.73
N ASP A 574 32.07 -35.86 9.39
CA ASP A 574 32.59 -35.49 8.08
C ASP A 574 32.54 -36.59 7.00
N THR A 575 32.73 -36.13 5.74
CA THR A 575 33.26 -36.85 4.54
C THR A 575 32.41 -37.97 3.90
N LEU A 576 31.97 -37.77 2.65
CA LEU A 576 32.55 -38.36 1.41
C LEU A 576 31.64 -38.20 0.17
N VAL A 577 32.29 -37.80 -0.94
CA VAL A 577 31.92 -37.77 -2.38
C VAL A 577 30.92 -36.71 -2.85
#